data_AF-A0A7R6V7K2-F1
#
_entry.id   AF-A0A7R6V7K2-F1
#
_cell.length_a   1.000
_cell.length_b   1.000
_cell.length_c   1.000
_cell.angle_alpha   90.00
_cell.angle_beta   90.00
_cell.angle_gamma   90.00
#
_symmetry.space_group_name_H-M   'P 1'
#
loop_
_entity.id
_entity.type
_entity.pdbx_description
1 polymer ?
#
loop_
_entity_poly.entity_id
_entity_poly.type
_entity_poly.pdbx_seq_one_letter_code
_entity_poly.pdbx_strand_id
1 'polypeptide(L)'
;MRKFIFSALCCALLAHAGWLETLQSFTTPVNKKNSSKQNIDDAKAQSAMKDALKVGIQEAIKQLGKEDGFYKNSLVKIPIPSNMQLMSNTLKKVGLGKYVDAFERSMNRAAEEAIPETASILYDTLKNIDTKKAKELIFSQKEDAITDYFKEHAGKQLAQKIAPIIKKHVEKEQVTKYYQTIVKYYNQYGQNSFINNAMQFIGKSNEPIKEKDLTSYVTNRTLQGLFTMLAQKEKAIRTSPIARTTRTLQEVFGALH
;
A
#
# COMPACT_ATOMS: atom_id res chain seq x y z
N MET A 1 -91.32 2.17 -37.99
CA MET A 1 -89.85 2.24 -38.17
C MET A 1 -89.26 0.87 -37.86
N ARG A 2 -88.17 0.52 -38.55
CA ARG A 2 -87.73 -0.83 -38.96
C ARG A 2 -87.24 -1.77 -37.83
N LYS A 3 -87.70 -3.02 -37.97
CA LYS A 3 -87.03 -4.35 -37.88
C LYS A 3 -86.61 -4.94 -36.53
N PHE A 4 -87.15 -6.15 -36.34
CA PHE A 4 -86.93 -7.23 -35.39
C PHE A 4 -85.65 -8.07 -35.66
N ILE A 5 -85.34 -8.95 -34.67
CA ILE A 5 -84.88 -10.37 -34.76
C ILE A 5 -83.45 -10.72 -34.25
N PHE A 6 -83.46 -11.61 -33.23
CA PHE A 6 -82.54 -12.74 -32.90
C PHE A 6 -81.08 -12.43 -32.51
N SER A 7 -80.36 -13.23 -31.72
CA SER A 7 -80.58 -14.44 -30.90
C SER A 7 -79.20 -14.83 -30.37
N ALA A 8 -79.16 -15.34 -29.12
CA ALA A 8 -78.20 -16.30 -28.54
C ALA A 8 -76.68 -16.03 -28.68
N LEU A 9 -75.93 -16.22 -27.58
CA LEU A 9 -75.10 -17.41 -27.37
C LEU A 9 -74.08 -17.20 -26.23
N CYS A 10 -74.37 -17.83 -25.09
CA CYS A 10 -73.46 -18.67 -24.29
C CYS A 10 -72.31 -18.06 -23.46
N CYS A 11 -72.08 -18.78 -22.34
CA CYS A 11 -71.00 -18.73 -21.34
C CYS A 11 -70.94 -17.54 -20.37
N ALA A 12 -70.50 -17.68 -19.12
CA ALA A 12 -70.53 -18.73 -18.09
C ALA A 12 -69.87 -18.07 -16.86
N LEU A 13 -70.53 -18.19 -15.71
CA LEU A 13 -70.06 -18.30 -14.31
C LEU A 13 -68.58 -18.02 -13.92
N LEU A 14 -68.46 -17.56 -12.66
CA LEU A 14 -67.33 -17.58 -11.69
C LEU A 14 -66.46 -16.29 -11.66
N ALA A 15 -66.61 -15.39 -10.69
CA ALA A 15 -66.27 -15.46 -9.25
C ALA A 15 -64.77 -15.27 -8.93
N HIS A 16 -64.49 -14.16 -8.25
CA HIS A 16 -63.52 -13.90 -7.16
C HIS A 16 -62.25 -14.76 -7.03
N ALA A 17 -61.07 -14.11 -7.05
CA ALA A 17 -60.04 -14.12 -5.98
C ALA A 17 -58.64 -13.81 -6.53
N GLY A 18 -58.20 -12.54 -6.42
CA GLY A 18 -56.81 -12.15 -6.74
C GLY A 18 -56.11 -11.37 -5.64
N TRP A 19 -56.83 -10.93 -4.60
CA TRP A 19 -56.27 -10.13 -3.50
C TRP A 19 -55.78 -10.98 -2.32
N LEU A 20 -56.21 -12.24 -2.23
CA LEU A 20 -55.90 -13.13 -1.11
C LEU A 20 -54.58 -13.90 -1.30
N GLU A 21 -54.07 -14.01 -2.54
CA GLU A 21 -52.72 -14.54 -2.80
C GLU A 21 -51.62 -13.53 -2.42
N THR A 22 -51.88 -12.23 -2.59
CA THR A 22 -50.89 -11.17 -2.28
C THR A 22 -50.71 -10.93 -0.78
N LEU A 23 -51.62 -11.41 0.08
CA LEU A 23 -51.49 -11.33 1.54
C LEU A 23 -50.93 -12.63 2.17
N GLN A 24 -51.03 -13.77 1.48
CA GLN A 24 -50.38 -15.01 1.92
C GLN A 24 -48.88 -15.04 1.61
N SER A 25 -48.39 -14.21 0.70
CA SER A 25 -46.93 -14.03 0.50
C SER A 25 -46.21 -13.36 1.66
N PHE A 26 -46.94 -12.78 2.64
CA PHE A 26 -46.36 -12.15 3.83
C PHE A 26 -46.43 -13.00 5.11
N THR A 27 -47.08 -14.17 5.08
CA THR A 27 -47.29 -15.00 6.29
C THR A 27 -46.81 -16.44 6.16
N THR A 28 -45.88 -16.71 5.23
CA THR A 28 -45.12 -17.97 5.31
C THR A 28 -44.24 -17.94 6.57
N PRO A 29 -44.32 -18.94 7.47
CA PRO A 29 -43.36 -19.04 8.54
C PRO A 29 -42.00 -19.25 7.88
N VAL A 30 -41.12 -18.26 8.01
CA VAL A 30 -39.71 -18.37 7.71
C VAL A 30 -39.19 -19.52 8.57
N ASN A 31 -39.18 -20.71 7.98
CA ASN A 31 -38.48 -21.84 8.52
C ASN A 31 -37.02 -21.39 8.57
N LYS A 32 -36.55 -21.11 9.79
CA LYS A 32 -35.20 -20.73 10.14
C LYS A 32 -34.28 -21.94 9.90
N LYS A 33 -34.21 -22.40 8.65
CA LYS A 33 -33.16 -23.29 8.16
C LYS A 33 -31.96 -22.40 7.91
N ASN A 34 -31.06 -22.45 8.89
CA ASN A 34 -29.63 -22.19 8.79
C ASN A 34 -29.22 -21.33 7.61
N SER A 35 -28.82 -20.10 7.94
CA SER A 35 -27.77 -19.36 7.26
C SER A 35 -26.87 -20.29 6.45
N SER A 36 -27.18 -20.45 5.16
CA SER A 36 -26.20 -20.86 4.18
C SER A 36 -25.22 -19.70 4.10
N LYS A 37 -24.26 -19.68 5.04
CA LYS A 37 -22.90 -19.26 4.71
C LYS A 37 -22.63 -19.93 3.37
N GLN A 38 -22.71 -19.16 2.28
CA GLN A 38 -22.24 -19.63 1.00
C GLN A 38 -20.83 -20.13 1.28
N ASN A 39 -20.67 -21.44 1.20
CA ASN A 39 -19.38 -22.08 1.20
C ASN A 39 -18.82 -21.66 -0.17
N ILE A 40 -18.29 -20.43 -0.24
CA ILE A 40 -17.48 -20.04 -1.39
C ILE A 40 -16.46 -21.16 -1.46
N ASP A 41 -16.37 -21.82 -2.61
CA ASP A 41 -15.36 -22.83 -2.83
C ASP A 41 -14.02 -22.25 -2.37
N ASP A 42 -13.56 -22.73 -1.22
CA ASP A 42 -12.57 -22.05 -0.39
C ASP A 42 -11.27 -21.84 -1.17
N ALA A 43 -11.00 -22.75 -2.11
CA ALA A 43 -9.90 -22.69 -3.05
C ALA A 43 -10.07 -21.59 -4.09
N LYS A 44 -11.29 -21.43 -4.64
CA LYS A 44 -11.59 -20.37 -5.63
C LYS A 44 -11.54 -18.98 -5.00
N ALA A 45 -12.11 -18.80 -3.80
CA ALA A 45 -11.97 -17.56 -3.02
C ALA A 45 -10.51 -17.23 -2.65
N GLN A 46 -9.71 -18.25 -2.34
CA GLN A 46 -8.31 -18.07 -2.00
C GLN A 46 -7.47 -17.64 -3.21
N SER A 47 -7.60 -18.35 -4.34
CA SER A 47 -6.87 -18.00 -5.58
C SER A 47 -7.25 -16.59 -6.02
N ALA A 48 -8.55 -16.31 -5.99
CA ALA A 48 -9.14 -15.02 -6.25
C ALA A 48 -8.47 -13.88 -5.45
N MET A 49 -8.31 -14.08 -4.14
CA MET A 49 -7.69 -13.09 -3.28
C MET A 49 -6.18 -12.97 -3.50
N LYS A 50 -5.47 -14.08 -3.74
CA LYS A 50 -4.04 -14.03 -4.07
C LYS A 50 -3.82 -13.20 -5.35
N ASP A 51 -4.67 -13.36 -6.35
CA ASP A 51 -4.59 -12.56 -7.58
C ASP A 51 -4.86 -11.08 -7.30
N ALA A 52 -5.80 -10.77 -6.43
CA ALA A 52 -6.10 -9.41 -6.04
C ALA A 52 -4.97 -8.72 -5.26
N LEU A 53 -4.40 -9.40 -4.28
CA LEU A 53 -3.25 -8.91 -3.51
C LEU A 53 -2.04 -8.73 -4.41
N LYS A 54 -1.85 -9.62 -5.39
CA LYS A 54 -0.83 -9.48 -6.42
C LYS A 54 -1.01 -8.18 -7.20
N VAL A 55 -2.23 -7.81 -7.60
CA VAL A 55 -2.50 -6.52 -8.25
C VAL A 55 -2.19 -5.35 -7.32
N GLY A 56 -2.57 -5.42 -6.04
CA GLY A 56 -2.24 -4.39 -5.04
C GLY A 56 -0.74 -4.18 -4.86
N ILE A 57 0.02 -5.29 -4.80
CA ILE A 57 1.49 -5.29 -4.76
C ILE A 57 2.07 -4.67 -6.04
N GLN A 58 1.58 -5.09 -7.20
CA GLN A 58 2.01 -4.55 -8.50
C GLN A 58 1.84 -3.04 -8.58
N GLU A 59 0.68 -2.53 -8.19
CA GLU A 59 0.40 -1.10 -8.20
C GLU A 59 1.26 -0.34 -7.18
N ALA A 60 1.48 -0.88 -5.98
CA ALA A 60 2.38 -0.27 -5.00
C ALA A 60 3.82 -0.18 -5.52
N ILE A 61 4.35 -1.29 -6.05
CA ILE A 61 5.70 -1.35 -6.65
C ILE A 61 5.81 -0.39 -7.83
N LYS A 62 4.82 -0.37 -8.73
CA LYS A 62 4.80 0.53 -9.89
C LYS A 62 4.74 2.00 -9.47
N GLN A 63 3.95 2.33 -8.45
CA GLN A 63 3.83 3.69 -7.93
C GLN A 63 5.10 4.17 -7.24
N LEU A 64 5.77 3.28 -6.51
CA LEU A 64 6.96 3.59 -5.74
C LEU A 64 8.25 3.49 -6.54
N GLY A 65 8.30 2.62 -7.55
CA GLY A 65 9.50 2.37 -8.36
C GLY A 65 9.66 3.30 -9.56
N LYS A 66 8.67 4.16 -9.83
CA LYS A 66 8.80 5.20 -10.85
C LYS A 66 9.52 6.43 -10.30
N GLU A 67 9.97 7.28 -11.23
CA GLU A 67 10.50 8.59 -10.87
C GLU A 67 9.49 9.37 -10.02
N ASP A 68 9.97 9.93 -8.91
CA ASP A 68 9.23 10.68 -7.90
C ASP A 68 8.20 9.86 -7.10
N GLY A 69 8.22 8.53 -7.23
CA GLY A 69 7.40 7.61 -6.45
C GLY A 69 7.65 7.69 -4.94
N PHE A 70 8.89 8.01 -4.55
CA PHE A 70 9.25 8.37 -3.18
C PHE A 70 9.36 9.87 -3.00
N TYR A 71 10.13 10.55 -3.86
CA TYR A 71 10.55 11.93 -3.58
C TYR A 71 9.38 12.93 -3.47
N LYS A 72 8.33 12.76 -4.30
CA LYS A 72 7.12 13.61 -4.26
C LYS A 72 5.97 13.02 -3.44
N ASN A 73 6.14 11.82 -2.88
CA ASN A 73 5.11 11.18 -2.07
C ASN A 73 5.35 11.44 -0.58
N SER A 74 4.60 12.37 0.01
CA SER A 74 4.77 12.78 1.41
C SER A 74 4.61 11.65 2.43
N LEU A 75 3.92 10.56 2.08
CA LEU A 75 3.71 9.41 2.97
C LEU A 75 4.98 8.55 3.13
N VAL A 76 5.85 8.54 2.13
CA VAL A 76 6.97 7.59 2.04
C VAL A 76 8.30 8.25 1.72
N LYS A 77 8.31 9.56 1.43
CA LYS A 77 9.52 10.33 1.18
C LYS A 77 10.57 10.03 2.24
N ILE A 78 11.79 9.76 1.79
CA ILE A 78 12.95 9.54 2.64
C ILE A 78 13.54 10.92 2.96
N PRO A 79 13.37 11.43 4.19
CA PRO A 79 13.95 12.70 4.58
C PRO A 79 15.44 12.53 4.85
N ILE A 80 16.13 13.66 5.01
CA ILE A 80 17.49 13.68 5.54
C ILE A 80 17.49 13.10 6.97
N PRO A 81 18.45 12.21 7.31
CA PRO A 81 18.62 11.67 8.65
C PRO A 81 18.63 12.75 9.74
N SER A 82 18.03 12.45 10.90
CA SER A 82 17.83 13.42 12.00
C SER A 82 19.13 13.97 12.61
N ASN A 83 20.23 13.22 12.50
CA ASN A 83 21.57 13.66 12.86
C ASN A 83 22.17 14.67 11.86
N MET A 84 21.69 14.71 10.61
CA MET A 84 22.12 15.68 9.59
C MET A 84 21.17 16.87 9.43
N GLN A 85 20.02 16.88 10.11
CA GLN A 85 19.00 17.92 9.92
C GLN A 85 19.53 19.33 10.23
N LEU A 86 20.27 19.52 11.33
CA LEU A 86 20.83 20.83 11.66
C LEU A 86 21.76 21.34 10.55
N MET A 87 22.72 20.50 10.14
CA MET A 87 23.65 20.80 9.05
C MET A 87 22.88 21.12 7.76
N SER A 88 21.89 20.31 7.40
CA SER A 88 21.08 20.51 6.21
C SER A 88 20.34 21.86 6.22
N ASN A 89 19.80 22.26 7.37
CA ASN A 89 19.10 23.53 7.55
C ASN A 89 20.05 24.73 7.45
N THR A 90 21.24 24.62 8.05
CA THR A 90 22.27 25.67 7.95
C THR A 90 22.75 25.85 6.52
N LEU A 91 23.00 24.75 5.80
CA LEU A 91 23.42 24.80 4.39
C LEU A 91 22.35 25.42 3.50
N LYS A 92 21.08 25.13 3.76
CA LYS A 92 19.96 25.82 3.10
C LYS A 92 20.00 27.34 3.35
N LYS A 93 20.23 27.78 4.59
CA LYS A 93 20.29 29.21 4.96
C LYS A 93 21.45 29.96 4.32
N VAL A 94 22.58 29.32 4.08
CA VAL A 94 23.77 29.95 3.47
C VAL A 94 23.80 29.84 1.94
N GLY A 95 22.67 29.51 1.30
CA GLY A 95 22.54 29.46 -0.17
C GLY A 95 22.99 28.14 -0.82
N LEU A 96 23.33 27.12 -0.03
CA LEU A 96 23.72 25.79 -0.50
C LEU A 96 22.56 24.78 -0.53
N GLY A 97 21.32 25.25 -0.41
CA GLY A 97 20.13 24.40 -0.36
C GLY A 97 19.99 23.44 -1.54
N LYS A 98 20.43 23.85 -2.74
CA LYS A 98 20.45 22.98 -3.94
C LYS A 98 21.21 21.67 -3.75
N TYR A 99 22.29 21.67 -2.97
CA TYR A 99 23.07 20.46 -2.69
C TYR A 99 22.37 19.56 -1.68
N VAL A 100 21.72 20.17 -0.70
CA VAL A 100 20.91 19.47 0.31
C VAL A 100 19.72 18.78 -0.35
N ASP A 101 19.02 19.48 -1.24
CA ASP A 101 17.86 18.96 -1.96
C ASP A 101 18.28 17.89 -2.98
N ALA A 102 19.45 18.03 -3.62
CA ALA A 102 20.02 17.00 -4.50
C ALA A 102 20.41 15.73 -3.72
N PHE A 103 21.00 15.88 -2.53
CA PHE A 103 21.29 14.77 -1.63
C PHE A 103 20.01 14.04 -1.20
N GLU A 104 19.01 14.77 -0.71
CA GLU A 104 17.71 14.18 -0.35
C GLU A 104 17.08 13.46 -1.54
N ARG A 105 17.04 14.10 -2.72
CA ARG A 105 16.53 13.51 -3.95
C ARG A 105 17.26 12.22 -4.30
N SER A 106 18.57 12.19 -4.17
CA SER A 106 19.36 11.00 -4.51
C SER A 106 19.06 9.79 -3.62
N MET A 107 18.81 9.98 -2.32
CA MET A 107 18.37 8.88 -1.44
C MET A 107 17.00 8.34 -1.88
N ASN A 108 16.09 9.23 -2.29
CA ASN A 108 14.77 8.82 -2.77
C ASN A 108 14.87 8.11 -4.14
N ARG A 109 15.76 8.56 -5.03
CA ARG A 109 16.04 7.87 -6.30
C ARG A 109 16.63 6.48 -6.08
N ALA A 110 17.51 6.31 -5.09
CA ALA A 110 18.03 5.01 -4.70
C ALA A 110 16.90 4.05 -4.25
N ALA A 111 15.93 4.56 -3.48
CA ALA A 111 14.76 3.80 -3.08
C ALA A 111 13.87 3.44 -4.27
N GLU A 112 13.55 4.40 -5.13
CA GLU A 112 12.76 4.19 -6.35
C GLU A 112 13.38 3.12 -7.25
N GLU A 113 14.70 3.15 -7.49
CA GLU A 113 15.41 2.15 -8.30
C GLU A 113 15.40 0.75 -7.68
N ALA A 114 15.38 0.66 -6.34
CA ALA A 114 15.47 -0.62 -5.65
C ALA A 114 14.10 -1.33 -5.46
N ILE A 115 12.99 -0.62 -5.57
CA ILE A 115 11.65 -1.16 -5.32
C ILE A 115 11.21 -2.26 -6.29
N PRO A 116 11.44 -2.17 -7.61
CA PRO A 116 11.05 -3.22 -8.55
C PRO A 116 11.60 -4.60 -8.18
N GLU A 117 12.76 -4.66 -7.54
CA GLU A 117 13.47 -5.88 -7.14
C GLU A 117 12.80 -6.62 -5.97
N THR A 118 11.81 -5.98 -5.32
CA THR A 118 10.99 -6.59 -4.26
C THR A 118 9.88 -7.48 -4.80
N ALA A 119 9.53 -7.34 -6.09
CA ALA A 119 8.35 -7.98 -6.67
C ALA A 119 8.36 -9.51 -6.54
N SER A 120 9.47 -10.17 -6.92
CA SER A 120 9.57 -11.62 -6.85
C SER A 120 9.38 -12.12 -5.43
N ILE A 121 10.06 -11.51 -4.45
CA ILE A 121 10.00 -11.92 -3.05
C ILE A 121 8.58 -11.77 -2.50
N LEU A 122 7.89 -10.66 -2.81
CA LEU A 122 6.51 -10.46 -2.38
C LEU A 122 5.55 -11.48 -3.03
N TYR A 123 5.72 -11.80 -4.31
CA TYR A 123 4.90 -12.82 -4.98
C TYR A 123 5.17 -14.22 -4.44
N ASP A 124 6.42 -14.57 -4.20
CA ASP A 124 6.80 -15.86 -3.64
C ASP A 124 6.25 -16.00 -2.21
N THR A 125 6.32 -14.94 -1.42
CA THR A 125 5.73 -14.89 -0.08
C THR A 125 4.21 -15.08 -0.12
N LEU A 126 3.52 -14.40 -1.06
CA LEU A 126 2.08 -14.53 -1.25
C LEU A 126 1.67 -15.92 -1.74
N LYS A 127 2.47 -16.52 -2.64
CA LYS A 127 2.25 -17.88 -3.15
C LYS A 127 2.34 -18.89 -2.01
N ASN A 128 3.32 -18.74 -1.14
CA ASN A 128 3.64 -19.67 -0.04
C ASN A 128 2.76 -19.51 1.21
N ILE A 129 1.86 -18.51 1.25
CA ILE A 129 0.84 -18.43 2.30
C ILE A 129 -0.04 -19.69 2.28
N ASP A 130 -0.07 -20.37 3.43
CA ASP A 130 -0.99 -21.49 3.72
C ASP A 130 -2.45 -21.06 3.62
N THR A 131 -3.33 -21.97 3.21
CA THR A 131 -4.76 -21.69 3.03
C THR A 131 -5.47 -21.25 4.30
N LYS A 132 -5.17 -21.86 5.45
CA LYS A 132 -5.77 -21.47 6.74
C LYS A 132 -5.30 -20.07 7.12
N LYS A 133 -4.00 -19.81 6.98
CA LYS A 133 -3.43 -18.49 7.29
C LYS A 133 -3.94 -17.41 6.35
N ALA A 134 -4.10 -17.70 5.05
CA ALA A 134 -4.69 -16.78 4.08
C ALA A 134 -6.06 -16.30 4.55
N LYS A 135 -6.94 -17.24 4.91
CA LYS A 135 -8.29 -16.93 5.40
C LYS A 135 -8.24 -16.09 6.67
N GLU A 136 -7.40 -16.47 7.64
CA GLU A 136 -7.22 -15.71 8.88
C GLU A 136 -6.83 -14.25 8.63
N LEU A 137 -5.84 -14.01 7.76
CA LEU A 137 -5.38 -12.67 7.43
C LEU A 137 -6.46 -11.84 6.69
N ILE A 138 -7.21 -12.49 5.80
CA ILE A 138 -8.28 -11.86 5.01
C ILE A 138 -9.45 -11.44 5.91
N PHE A 139 -9.92 -12.34 6.77
CA PHE A 139 -11.06 -12.10 7.67
C PHE A 139 -10.68 -11.41 8.97
N SER A 140 -9.39 -11.10 9.15
CA SER A 140 -8.92 -10.28 10.26
C SER A 140 -9.64 -8.93 10.28
N GLN A 141 -10.00 -8.45 11.47
CA GLN A 141 -10.55 -7.11 11.66
C GLN A 141 -9.47 -6.02 11.50
N LYS A 142 -8.19 -6.40 11.48
CA LYS A 142 -7.06 -5.48 11.30
C LYS A 142 -6.90 -5.12 9.83
N GLU A 143 -6.87 -3.82 9.54
CA GLU A 143 -6.86 -3.29 8.16
C GLU A 143 -5.57 -3.56 7.36
N ASP A 144 -4.46 -3.88 8.03
CA ASP A 144 -3.13 -4.11 7.47
C ASP A 144 -2.53 -5.48 7.83
N ALA A 145 -3.39 -6.48 8.15
CA ALA A 145 -2.96 -7.80 8.59
C ALA A 145 -2.04 -8.51 7.58
N ILE A 146 -2.30 -8.37 6.27
CA ILE A 146 -1.49 -9.00 5.22
C ILE A 146 -0.15 -8.26 5.09
N THR A 147 -0.17 -6.94 5.23
CA THR A 147 1.05 -6.14 5.23
C THR A 147 1.97 -6.52 6.40
N ASP A 148 1.42 -6.75 7.59
CA ASP A 148 2.21 -7.25 8.72
C ASP A 148 2.80 -8.63 8.48
N TYR A 149 2.04 -9.52 7.85
CA TYR A 149 2.56 -10.81 7.42
C TYR A 149 3.78 -10.65 6.49
N PHE A 150 3.74 -9.71 5.53
CA PHE A 150 4.91 -9.44 4.69
C PHE A 150 6.10 -8.88 5.47
N LYS A 151 5.88 -8.01 6.45
CA LYS A 151 6.96 -7.49 7.32
C LYS A 151 7.68 -8.63 8.03
N GLU A 152 6.91 -9.57 8.58
CA GLU A 152 7.42 -10.71 9.35
C GLU A 152 8.12 -11.74 8.46
N HIS A 153 7.50 -12.11 7.34
CA HIS A 153 7.95 -13.25 6.54
C HIS A 153 8.88 -12.89 5.37
N ALA A 154 8.81 -11.65 4.88
CA ALA A 154 9.62 -11.19 3.74
C ALA A 154 10.61 -10.08 4.09
N GLY A 155 10.40 -9.33 5.20
CA GLY A 155 11.15 -8.11 5.50
C GLY A 155 12.67 -8.26 5.45
N LYS A 156 13.21 -9.35 6.01
CA LYS A 156 14.65 -9.63 5.99
C LYS A 156 15.17 -9.90 4.57
N GLN A 157 14.47 -10.73 3.80
CA GLN A 157 14.86 -11.06 2.43
C GLN A 157 14.77 -9.83 1.52
N LEU A 158 13.72 -9.02 1.70
CA LEU A 158 13.55 -7.75 1.01
C LEU A 158 14.72 -6.80 1.30
N ALA A 159 15.09 -6.64 2.58
CA ALA A 159 16.24 -5.82 2.98
C ALA A 159 17.53 -6.29 2.31
N GLN A 160 17.81 -7.60 2.35
CA GLN A 160 18.99 -8.20 1.74
C GLN A 160 19.02 -8.00 0.22
N LYS A 161 17.85 -8.06 -0.44
CA LYS A 161 17.73 -7.89 -1.88
C LYS A 161 17.96 -6.45 -2.34
N ILE A 162 17.42 -5.46 -1.61
CA ILE A 162 17.48 -4.05 -2.03
C ILE A 162 18.75 -3.31 -1.54
N ALA A 163 19.32 -3.72 -0.40
CA ALA A 163 20.50 -3.09 0.17
C ALA A 163 21.68 -2.91 -0.81
N PRO A 164 22.09 -3.90 -1.62
CA PRO A 164 23.21 -3.72 -2.56
C PRO A 164 22.91 -2.71 -3.69
N ILE A 165 21.65 -2.59 -4.11
CA ILE A 165 21.23 -1.61 -5.14
C ILE A 165 21.29 -0.21 -4.56
N ILE A 166 20.76 -0.05 -3.35
CA ILE A 166 20.83 1.21 -2.60
C ILE A 166 22.29 1.59 -2.35
N LYS A 167 23.13 0.64 -1.93
CA LYS A 167 24.57 0.87 -1.74
C LYS A 167 25.22 1.39 -3.01
N LYS A 168 25.02 0.71 -4.14
CA LYS A 168 25.53 1.16 -5.44
C LYS A 168 25.09 2.58 -5.79
N HIS A 169 23.85 2.95 -5.45
CA HIS A 169 23.33 4.29 -5.71
C HIS A 169 23.86 5.35 -4.75
N VAL A 170 24.10 4.99 -3.49
CA VAL A 170 24.75 5.84 -2.48
C VAL A 170 26.25 6.01 -2.78
N GLU A 171 26.90 4.98 -3.30
CA GLU A 171 28.31 5.01 -3.73
C GLU A 171 28.49 5.78 -5.04
N LYS A 172 27.47 5.82 -5.92
CA LYS A 172 27.51 6.62 -7.15
C LYS A 172 27.91 8.05 -6.81
N GLU A 173 28.82 8.57 -7.61
CA GLU A 173 29.56 9.80 -7.30
C GLU A 173 28.66 11.00 -6.97
N GLN A 174 27.39 11.05 -7.37
CA GLN A 174 26.51 12.18 -7.05
C GLN A 174 26.22 12.29 -5.55
N VAL A 175 25.83 11.21 -4.87
CA VAL A 175 25.49 11.24 -3.43
C VAL A 175 26.74 11.52 -2.62
N THR A 176 27.82 10.81 -2.93
CA THR A 176 29.13 10.99 -2.32
C THR A 176 29.71 12.39 -2.61
N LYS A 177 29.56 12.95 -3.83
CA LYS A 177 30.02 14.32 -4.14
C LYS A 177 29.19 15.38 -3.44
N TYR A 178 27.86 15.25 -3.41
CA TYR A 178 27.01 16.21 -2.70
C TYR A 178 27.32 16.18 -1.21
N TYR A 179 27.46 14.98 -0.65
CA TYR A 179 27.89 14.78 0.71
C TYR A 179 29.29 15.36 1.00
N GLN A 180 30.29 15.04 0.19
CA GLN A 180 31.65 15.58 0.32
C GLN A 180 31.68 17.09 0.13
N THR A 181 30.85 17.65 -0.75
CA THR A 181 30.75 19.11 -0.93
C THR A 181 30.14 19.76 0.30
N ILE A 182 29.09 19.15 0.87
CA ILE A 182 28.46 19.57 2.12
C ILE A 182 29.47 19.52 3.28
N VAL A 183 30.17 18.41 3.45
CA VAL A 183 31.17 18.20 4.51
C VAL A 183 32.40 19.10 4.29
N LYS A 184 32.87 19.30 3.06
CA LYS A 184 33.99 20.19 2.74
C LYS A 184 33.65 21.65 3.02
N TYR A 185 32.47 22.12 2.60
CA TYR A 185 32.01 23.46 2.94
C TYR A 185 31.84 23.62 4.46
N TYR A 186 31.33 22.60 5.15
CA TYR A 186 31.25 22.56 6.60
C TYR A 186 32.63 22.65 7.27
N ASN A 187 33.62 21.88 6.82
CA ASN A 187 34.96 21.91 7.42
C ASN A 187 35.72 23.20 7.08
N GLN A 188 35.49 23.78 5.91
CA GLN A 188 36.17 24.98 5.44
C GLN A 188 35.54 26.28 5.97
N TYR A 189 34.22 26.32 6.17
CA TYR A 189 33.49 27.52 6.60
C TYR A 189 32.67 27.35 7.89
N GLY A 190 32.44 26.12 8.35
CA GLY A 190 31.76 25.78 9.61
C GLY A 190 32.68 25.65 10.82
N GLN A 191 34.00 25.78 10.64
CA GLN A 191 34.95 26.14 11.70
C GLN A 191 34.69 27.55 12.26
N ASN A 192 33.78 28.32 11.65
CA ASN A 192 33.21 29.50 12.28
C ASN A 192 32.40 29.07 13.51
N SER A 193 32.80 29.56 14.68
CA SER A 193 32.34 29.21 16.03
C SER A 193 30.83 28.92 16.16
N PHE A 194 29.98 29.58 15.39
CA PHE A 194 28.52 29.41 15.40
C PHE A 194 28.03 27.96 15.14
N ILE A 195 28.58 27.24 14.15
CA ILE A 195 28.09 25.89 13.81
C ILE A 195 28.58 24.84 14.82
N ASN A 196 29.85 24.95 15.22
CA ASN A 196 30.41 24.12 16.29
C ASN A 196 29.66 24.34 17.61
N ASN A 197 29.36 25.58 17.99
CA ASN A 197 28.59 25.88 19.20
C ASN A 197 27.15 25.36 19.09
N ALA A 198 26.49 25.50 17.93
CA ALA A 198 25.13 25.00 17.74
C ALA A 198 25.05 23.46 17.81
N MET A 199 26.04 22.73 17.28
CA MET A 199 26.14 21.27 17.34
C MET A 199 26.52 20.76 18.74
N GLN A 200 27.46 21.45 19.41
CA GLN A 200 27.88 21.15 20.78
C GLN A 200 26.75 21.43 21.78
N PHE A 201 25.96 22.49 21.57
CA PHE A 201 24.79 22.84 22.39
C PHE A 201 23.66 21.80 22.29
N ILE A 202 23.51 21.12 21.14
CA ILE A 202 22.51 20.05 20.96
C ILE A 202 23.06 18.63 21.21
N GLY A 203 24.31 18.51 21.68
CA GLY A 203 24.94 17.24 22.03
C GLY A 203 25.13 16.26 20.86
N LYS A 204 25.18 16.74 19.62
CA LYS A 204 25.35 15.90 18.42
C LYS A 204 26.80 15.95 17.93
N SER A 205 27.39 14.78 17.68
CA SER A 205 28.77 14.70 17.19
C SER A 205 28.90 15.21 15.76
N ASN A 206 30.06 15.81 15.46
CA ASN A 206 30.45 16.27 14.13
C ASN A 206 30.84 15.12 13.18
N GLU A 207 30.50 13.88 13.51
CA GLU A 207 30.99 12.75 12.72
C GLU A 207 30.21 12.60 11.41
N PRO A 208 30.91 12.48 10.27
CA PRO A 208 30.29 12.15 9.01
C PRO A 208 29.51 10.82 9.14
N ILE A 209 28.25 10.77 8.67
CA ILE A 209 27.52 9.50 8.53
C ILE A 209 28.36 8.58 7.65
N LYS A 210 28.65 7.38 8.16
CA LYS A 210 29.35 6.36 7.39
C LYS A 210 28.42 5.89 6.28
N GLU A 211 28.97 5.62 5.10
CA GLU A 211 28.20 5.12 3.95
C GLU A 211 27.33 3.91 4.30
N LYS A 212 27.84 3.01 5.16
CA LYS A 212 27.11 1.86 5.70
C LYS A 212 25.87 2.27 6.50
N ASP A 213 25.96 3.31 7.31
CA ASP A 213 24.86 3.83 8.12
C ASP A 213 23.81 4.49 7.23
N LEU A 214 24.24 5.21 6.19
CA LEU A 214 23.35 5.81 5.19
C LEU A 214 22.64 4.74 4.35
N THR A 215 23.37 3.73 3.87
CA THR A 215 22.80 2.60 3.12
C THR A 215 21.75 1.88 3.95
N SER A 216 22.06 1.60 5.23
CA SER A 216 21.11 0.96 6.16
C SER A 216 19.89 1.83 6.42
N TYR A 217 20.08 3.15 6.60
CA TYR A 217 19.00 4.10 6.77
C TYR A 217 18.06 4.12 5.56
N VAL A 218 18.59 4.28 4.35
CA VAL A 218 17.80 4.34 3.12
C VAL A 218 17.10 2.99 2.87
N THR A 219 17.78 1.86 3.12
CA THR A 219 17.17 0.51 3.03
C THR A 219 15.96 0.38 3.94
N ASN A 220 16.10 0.72 5.23
CA ASN A 220 15.02 0.63 6.20
C ASN A 220 13.86 1.56 5.86
N ARG A 221 14.15 2.79 5.42
CA ARG A 221 13.12 3.76 4.99
C ARG A 221 12.42 3.34 3.71
N THR A 222 13.14 2.69 2.78
CA THR A 222 12.56 2.13 1.54
C THR A 222 11.54 1.04 1.88
N LEU A 223 11.91 0.09 2.76
CA LEU A 223 10.99 -0.96 3.20
C LEU A 223 9.81 -0.40 3.98
N GLN A 224 10.05 0.56 4.86
CA GLN A 224 8.97 1.24 5.58
C GLN A 224 7.98 1.87 4.59
N GLY A 225 8.48 2.60 3.58
CA GLY A 225 7.65 3.19 2.53
C GLY A 225 6.86 2.16 1.73
N LEU A 226 7.50 1.05 1.35
CA LEU A 226 6.84 -0.07 0.68
C LEU A 226 5.68 -0.62 1.52
N PHE A 227 5.92 -0.92 2.79
CA PHE A 227 4.87 -1.44 3.68
C PHE A 227 3.78 -0.41 3.96
N THR A 228 4.11 0.88 4.05
CA THR A 228 3.11 1.95 4.18
C THR A 228 2.16 1.98 2.97
N MET A 229 2.69 1.86 1.76
CA MET A 229 1.84 1.82 0.55
C MET A 229 1.03 0.53 0.45
N LEU A 230 1.60 -0.62 0.82
CA LEU A 230 0.88 -1.88 0.85
C LEU A 230 -0.28 -1.83 1.86
N ALA A 231 -0.04 -1.32 3.08
CA ALA A 231 -1.08 -1.14 4.08
C ALA A 231 -2.18 -0.20 3.59
N GLN A 232 -1.82 0.89 2.90
CA GLN A 232 -2.81 1.81 2.33
C GLN A 232 -3.68 1.14 1.26
N LYS A 233 -3.08 0.31 0.38
CA LYS A 233 -3.81 -0.46 -0.64
C LYS A 233 -4.68 -1.53 0.00
N GLU A 234 -4.18 -2.26 0.99
CA GLU A 234 -4.94 -3.26 1.73
C GLU A 234 -6.16 -2.65 2.42
N LYS A 235 -5.97 -1.54 3.13
CA LYS A 235 -7.05 -0.78 3.76
C LYS A 235 -8.09 -0.33 2.73
N ALA A 236 -7.66 0.19 1.58
CA ALA A 236 -8.57 0.62 0.53
C ALA A 236 -9.42 -0.55 0.01
N ILE A 237 -8.81 -1.72 -0.27
CA ILE A 237 -9.50 -2.92 -0.73
C ILE A 237 -10.56 -3.39 0.30
N ARG A 238 -10.22 -3.34 1.59
CA ARG A 238 -11.14 -3.72 2.68
C ARG A 238 -12.33 -2.77 2.77
N THR A 239 -12.07 -1.46 2.79
CA THR A 239 -13.07 -0.42 3.12
C THR A 239 -13.88 0.08 1.93
N SER A 240 -13.36 -0.01 0.70
CA SER A 240 -13.95 0.66 -0.47
C SER A 240 -14.24 -0.30 -1.62
N PRO A 241 -15.51 -0.47 -2.05
CA PRO A 241 -15.85 -1.28 -3.21
C PRO A 241 -15.16 -0.84 -4.51
N ILE A 242 -14.89 0.46 -4.67
CA ILE A 242 -14.21 1.01 -5.86
C ILE A 242 -12.75 0.56 -5.93
N ALA A 243 -12.11 0.33 -4.79
CA ALA A 243 -10.74 -0.20 -4.74
C ALA A 243 -10.69 -1.70 -5.06
N ARG A 244 -11.84 -2.38 -5.12
CA ARG A 244 -12.01 -3.77 -5.56
C ARG A 244 -12.10 -3.81 -7.07
N THR A 245 -10.99 -3.48 -7.72
CA THR A 245 -10.89 -3.29 -9.18
C THR A 245 -11.08 -4.57 -9.99
N THR A 246 -11.02 -5.73 -9.34
CA THR A 246 -11.28 -7.03 -9.96
C THR A 246 -12.62 -7.58 -9.52
N ARG A 247 -13.35 -8.23 -10.42
CA ARG A 247 -14.59 -8.99 -10.12
C ARG A 247 -14.39 -9.92 -8.92
N THR A 248 -13.24 -10.54 -8.92
CA THR A 248 -12.69 -11.40 -7.90
C THR A 248 -12.63 -10.77 -6.49
N LEU A 249 -12.14 -9.53 -6.37
CA LEU A 249 -12.17 -8.79 -5.10
C LEU A 249 -13.59 -8.47 -4.65
N GLN A 250 -14.46 -8.14 -5.60
CA GLN A 250 -15.86 -7.80 -5.31
C GLN A 250 -16.61 -9.01 -4.78
N GLU A 251 -16.38 -10.21 -5.32
CA GLU A 251 -16.99 -11.47 -4.86
C GLU A 251 -16.56 -11.83 -3.42
N VAL A 252 -15.26 -11.79 -3.11
CA VAL A 252 -14.75 -12.21 -1.79
C VAL A 252 -15.16 -11.23 -0.69
N PHE A 253 -15.03 -9.93 -0.93
CA PHE A 253 -15.43 -8.93 0.07
C PHE A 253 -16.92 -8.55 0.02
N GLY A 254 -17.64 -8.93 -1.04
CA GLY A 254 -19.08 -8.82 -1.12
C GLY A 254 -19.77 -9.86 -0.24
N ALA A 255 -19.17 -11.04 -0.08
CA ALA A 255 -19.65 -12.08 0.85
C ALA A 255 -19.37 -11.78 2.34
N LEU A 256 -18.68 -10.68 2.64
CA LEU A 256 -18.42 -10.22 4.01
C LEU A 256 -19.52 -9.28 4.56
N HIS A 257 -20.48 -8.88 3.71
CA HIS A 257 -21.64 -8.07 4.06
C HIS A 257 -22.94 -8.86 3.79
#